data_AF-A0A2V8CDX6-F1
#
_entry.id   AF-A0A2V8CDX6-F1
#
_cell.length_a   1.000
_cell.length_b   1.000
_cell.length_c   1.000
_cell.angle_alpha   90.00
_cell.angle_beta   90.00
_cell.angle_gamma   90.00
#
_symmetry.space_group_name_H-M   'P 1'
#
loop_
_entity.id
_entity.type
_entity.pdbx_description
1 polymer ?
#
loop_
_entity_poly.entity_id
_entity_poly.type
_entity_poly.pdbx_seq_one_letter_code
_entity_poly.pdbx_strand_id
1 'polypeptide(L)'
;MRSHLLRTSIVTAVLVCGVATAASAQICISIDQARDMLSPDERSAALLLVEKQFELAGRRIAAAGCPAAYELSHVRLGNTIVVTLAGPLGHRETTAIGLDDLPAVYSQMVRSLVTGEALGSMAIVDRTNVTASQDLPARRVQSDTYWHARLGYGGVFGNQTHGVPALGFGYRAEFDRFGVDLSFFNYHFDQGSGYYASRGSAIAGSLLKLEGLYFTSPTANRTAYFGGGLSWGGTNLGEGQKSWNGQGLQGELTTGYELARATNVRLFVQGDATLPFYNTVSQTYSYPQRLPNGSYLVPTVSTERRYTPSVVVSIGLGWQRHRP
;
A
#
# COMPACT_ATOMS: atom_id res chain seq x y z
N MET A 1 -30.73 52.19 -8.16
CA MET A 1 -31.85 51.21 -8.13
C MET A 1 -31.74 50.13 -9.24
N ARG A 2 -30.57 49.47 -9.42
CA ARG A 2 -30.39 48.45 -10.49
C ARG A 2 -29.73 47.13 -10.03
N SER A 3 -29.38 46.96 -8.75
CA SER A 3 -28.63 45.79 -8.27
C SER A 3 -29.45 44.70 -7.56
N HIS A 4 -30.74 44.94 -7.26
CA HIS A 4 -31.57 43.99 -6.52
C HIS A 4 -32.34 43.00 -7.41
N LEU A 5 -32.54 43.31 -8.69
CA LEU A 5 -33.26 42.42 -9.63
C LEU A 5 -32.41 41.25 -10.15
N LEU A 6 -31.07 41.36 -10.12
CA LEU A 6 -30.19 40.30 -10.61
C LEU A 6 -29.90 39.21 -9.58
N ARG A 7 -30.06 39.50 -8.28
CA ARG A 7 -29.82 38.53 -7.19
C ARG A 7 -30.99 37.59 -6.96
N THR A 8 -32.22 37.97 -7.31
CA THR A 8 -33.40 37.11 -7.13
C THR A 8 -33.55 36.06 -8.22
N SER A 9 -33.09 36.29 -9.47
CA SER A 9 -33.17 35.28 -10.54
C SER A 9 -32.22 34.09 -10.38
N ILE A 10 -31.08 34.25 -9.68
CA ILE A 10 -30.13 33.14 -9.46
C ILE A 10 -30.67 32.16 -8.40
N VAL A 11 -31.43 32.66 -7.40
CA VAL A 11 -32.01 31.82 -6.34
C VAL A 11 -33.18 30.98 -6.89
N THR A 12 -33.90 31.44 -7.92
CA THR A 12 -34.98 30.65 -8.54
C THR A 12 -34.47 29.60 -9.52
N ALA A 13 -33.36 29.83 -10.22
CA ALA A 13 -32.78 28.85 -11.14
C ALA A 13 -32.13 27.65 -10.42
N VAL A 14 -31.58 27.85 -9.22
CA VAL A 14 -31.00 26.75 -8.41
C VAL A 14 -32.08 25.87 -7.77
N LEU A 15 -33.30 26.37 -7.57
CA LEU A 15 -34.38 25.60 -6.94
C LEU A 15 -35.11 24.65 -7.89
N VAL A 16 -35.04 24.86 -9.22
CA VAL A 16 -35.73 24.03 -10.23
C VAL A 16 -34.91 22.82 -10.67
N CYS A 17 -33.60 22.78 -10.43
CA CYS A 17 -32.75 21.62 -10.74
C CYS A 17 -32.77 20.51 -9.66
N GLY A 18 -33.52 20.66 -8.58
CA GLY A 18 -33.48 19.76 -7.41
C GLY A 18 -34.42 18.56 -7.43
N VAL A 19 -35.24 18.37 -8.47
CA VAL A 19 -36.30 17.33 -8.47
C VAL A 19 -36.35 16.50 -9.75
N ALA A 20 -35.22 16.35 -10.45
CA ALA A 20 -35.05 15.18 -11.31
C ALA A 20 -34.89 13.96 -10.39
N THR A 21 -36.01 13.44 -9.90
CA THR A 21 -36.04 12.11 -9.31
C THR A 21 -35.55 11.19 -10.43
N ALA A 22 -34.30 10.72 -10.31
CA ALA A 22 -33.82 9.63 -11.13
C ALA A 22 -34.85 8.52 -10.96
N ALA A 23 -35.65 8.29 -12.00
CA ALA A 23 -36.64 7.23 -11.99
C ALA A 23 -35.84 5.96 -11.71
N SER A 24 -35.92 5.47 -10.48
CA SER A 24 -35.26 4.23 -10.09
C SER A 24 -35.98 3.15 -10.88
N ALA A 25 -35.42 2.79 -12.04
CA ALA A 25 -35.98 1.76 -12.89
C ALA A 25 -36.19 0.53 -12.01
N GLN A 26 -37.44 0.11 -11.90
CA GLN A 26 -37.79 -1.14 -11.24
C GLN A 26 -37.17 -2.26 -12.06
N ILE A 27 -36.50 -3.19 -11.39
CA ILE A 27 -35.85 -4.33 -11.98
C ILE A 27 -36.60 -5.59 -11.55
N CYS A 28 -36.73 -6.55 -12.45
CA CYS A 28 -37.23 -7.88 -12.15
C CYS A 28 -36.20 -8.87 -12.64
N ILE A 29 -36.01 -9.92 -11.85
CA ILE A 29 -35.02 -10.95 -12.11
C ILE A 29 -35.79 -12.26 -12.24
N SER A 30 -35.48 -13.02 -13.27
CA SER A 30 -36.05 -14.35 -13.49
C SER A 30 -34.93 -15.34 -13.76
N ILE A 31 -35.17 -16.61 -13.44
CA ILE A 31 -34.25 -17.69 -13.79
C ILE A 31 -34.65 -18.26 -15.14
N ASP A 32 -33.69 -18.38 -16.05
CA ASP A 32 -33.90 -19.09 -17.30
C ASP A 32 -33.91 -20.60 -17.04
N GLN A 33 -35.11 -21.14 -16.84
CA GLN A 33 -35.34 -22.54 -16.53
C GLN A 33 -34.86 -23.50 -17.63
N ALA A 34 -34.70 -23.04 -18.88
CA ALA A 34 -34.26 -23.89 -19.98
C ALA A 34 -32.75 -24.13 -19.95
N ARG A 35 -31.97 -23.18 -19.40
CA ARG A 35 -30.50 -23.27 -19.29
C ARG A 35 -30.00 -23.57 -17.89
N ASP A 36 -30.80 -23.30 -16.86
CA ASP A 36 -30.40 -23.43 -15.47
C ASP A 36 -30.35 -24.88 -15.00
N MET A 37 -29.23 -25.29 -14.40
CA MET A 37 -28.98 -26.65 -13.90
C MET A 37 -29.07 -26.77 -12.37
N LEU A 38 -29.40 -25.70 -11.63
CA LEU A 38 -29.59 -25.77 -10.18
C LEU A 38 -30.92 -26.45 -9.83
N SER A 39 -30.98 -27.03 -8.63
CA SER A 39 -32.24 -27.56 -8.08
C SER A 39 -33.23 -26.43 -7.79
N PRO A 40 -34.55 -26.70 -7.68
CA PRO A 40 -35.56 -25.68 -7.40
C PRO A 40 -35.31 -24.85 -6.12
N ASP A 41 -34.77 -25.48 -5.08
CA ASP A 41 -34.46 -24.81 -3.81
C ASP A 41 -33.23 -23.89 -3.97
N GLU A 42 -32.17 -24.37 -4.62
CA GLU A 42 -30.97 -23.57 -4.94
C GLU A 42 -31.30 -22.39 -5.85
N ARG A 43 -32.20 -22.59 -6.83
CA ARG A 43 -32.73 -21.53 -7.71
C ARG A 43 -33.41 -20.42 -6.91
N SER A 44 -34.27 -20.78 -5.96
CA SER A 44 -34.97 -19.82 -5.12
C SER A 44 -33.99 -19.01 -4.25
N ALA A 45 -32.97 -19.68 -3.69
CA ALA A 45 -31.92 -19.02 -2.93
C ALA A 45 -31.05 -18.10 -3.81
N ALA A 46 -30.67 -18.55 -5.00
CA ALA A 46 -29.91 -17.78 -5.97
C ALA A 46 -30.64 -16.48 -6.37
N LEU A 47 -31.94 -16.58 -6.65
CA LEU A 47 -32.77 -15.43 -6.98
C LEU A 47 -32.77 -14.39 -5.85
N LEU A 48 -33.03 -14.81 -4.61
CA LEU A 48 -33.02 -13.94 -3.44
C LEU A 48 -31.67 -13.26 -3.22
N LEU A 49 -30.56 -13.99 -3.42
CA LEU A 49 -29.21 -13.44 -3.29
C LEU A 49 -28.94 -12.37 -4.34
N VAL A 50 -29.26 -12.61 -5.61
CA VAL A 50 -29.08 -11.63 -6.70
C VAL A 50 -29.97 -10.40 -6.49
N GLU A 51 -31.25 -10.59 -6.12
CA GLU A 51 -32.15 -9.51 -5.75
C GLU A 51 -31.54 -8.64 -4.66
N LYS A 52 -30.98 -9.27 -3.61
CA LYS A 52 -30.35 -8.54 -2.52
C LYS A 52 -29.16 -7.70 -2.97
N GLN A 53 -28.34 -8.21 -3.89
CA GLN A 53 -27.20 -7.46 -4.43
C GLN A 53 -27.65 -6.24 -5.24
N PHE A 54 -28.73 -6.35 -6.02
CA PHE A 54 -29.31 -5.20 -6.72
C PHE A 54 -29.88 -4.14 -5.77
N GLU A 55 -30.53 -4.55 -4.68
CA GLU A 55 -30.98 -3.64 -3.62
C GLU A 55 -29.80 -2.88 -2.99
N LEU A 56 -28.72 -3.59 -2.64
CA LEU A 56 -27.50 -2.99 -2.08
C LEU A 56 -26.84 -2.01 -3.06
N ALA A 57 -26.99 -2.24 -4.36
CA ALA A 57 -26.56 -1.33 -5.42
C ALA A 57 -27.55 -0.18 -5.68
N GLY A 58 -28.59 0.00 -4.84
CA GLY A 58 -29.56 1.09 -4.92
C GLY A 58 -30.65 0.90 -5.98
N ARG A 59 -30.85 -0.32 -6.50
CA ARG A 59 -31.96 -0.64 -7.42
C ARG A 59 -33.17 -1.16 -6.64
N ARG A 60 -34.37 -0.91 -7.17
CA ARG A 60 -35.62 -1.43 -6.59
C ARG A 60 -36.06 -2.67 -7.34
N ILE A 61 -36.36 -3.74 -6.62
CA ILE A 61 -36.87 -4.99 -7.20
C ILE A 61 -38.41 -4.93 -7.27
N ALA A 62 -38.96 -5.35 -8.40
CA ALA A 62 -40.39 -5.55 -8.61
C ALA A 62 -40.66 -7.01 -8.95
N ALA A 63 -41.78 -7.56 -8.47
CA ALA A 63 -42.11 -8.96 -8.64
C ALA A 63 -42.40 -9.35 -10.11
N ALA A 64 -42.94 -8.43 -10.91
CA ALA A 64 -43.27 -8.66 -12.32
C ALA A 64 -43.44 -7.34 -13.09
N GLY A 65 -43.47 -7.42 -14.43
CA GLY A 65 -43.84 -6.30 -15.30
C GLY A 65 -42.87 -5.12 -15.29
N CYS A 66 -41.60 -5.39 -14.98
CA CYS A 66 -40.59 -4.34 -14.89
C CYS A 66 -40.08 -3.93 -16.30
N PRO A 67 -39.64 -2.67 -16.48
CA PRO A 67 -39.03 -2.23 -17.74
C PRO A 67 -37.63 -2.83 -17.97
N ALA A 68 -36.97 -3.31 -16.91
CA ALA A 68 -35.62 -3.86 -16.97
C ALA A 68 -35.57 -5.28 -16.40
N ALA A 69 -35.82 -6.27 -17.25
CA ALA A 69 -35.80 -7.68 -16.88
C ALA A 69 -34.39 -8.28 -17.02
N TYR A 70 -33.91 -8.95 -15.98
CA TYR A 70 -32.66 -9.71 -16.01
C TYR A 70 -32.94 -11.21 -15.95
N GLU A 71 -32.22 -11.97 -16.76
CA GLU A 71 -32.25 -13.42 -16.77
C GLU A 71 -30.97 -13.96 -16.13
N LEU A 72 -31.13 -14.79 -15.10
CA LEU A 72 -30.08 -15.50 -14.40
C LEU A 72 -30.08 -16.97 -14.84
N SER A 73 -28.92 -17.54 -15.13
CA SER A 73 -28.79 -18.98 -15.34
C SER A 73 -27.47 -19.53 -14.83
N HIS A 74 -27.49 -20.81 -14.45
CA HIS A 74 -26.36 -21.53 -13.90
C HIS A 74 -26.11 -22.82 -14.67
N VAL A 75 -24.90 -23.01 -15.19
CA VAL A 75 -24.49 -24.25 -15.84
C VAL A 75 -23.44 -24.93 -14.97
N ARG A 76 -23.75 -26.13 -14.46
CA ARG A 76 -22.88 -26.88 -13.56
C ARG A 76 -21.95 -27.82 -14.35
N LEU A 77 -20.65 -27.63 -14.20
CA LEU A 77 -19.57 -28.42 -14.80
C LEU A 77 -18.69 -29.01 -13.68
N GLY A 78 -19.09 -30.17 -13.16
CA GLY A 78 -18.46 -30.78 -11.98
C GLY A 78 -18.66 -29.93 -10.72
N ASN A 79 -17.56 -29.40 -10.18
CA ASN A 79 -17.56 -28.48 -9.03
C ASN A 79 -17.58 -27.00 -9.44
N THR A 80 -17.51 -26.70 -10.73
CA THR A 80 -17.56 -25.31 -11.22
C THR A 80 -18.99 -24.99 -11.67
N ILE A 81 -19.47 -23.80 -11.35
CA ILE A 81 -20.77 -23.29 -11.78
C ILE A 81 -20.51 -22.05 -12.63
N VAL A 82 -20.85 -22.11 -13.92
CA VAL A 82 -20.84 -20.93 -14.80
C VAL A 82 -22.13 -20.17 -14.55
N VAL A 83 -22.00 -18.95 -14.05
CA VAL A 83 -23.10 -18.04 -13.72
C VAL A 83 -23.22 -17.00 -14.82
N THR A 84 -24.41 -16.90 -15.38
CA THR A 84 -24.74 -15.96 -16.45
C THR A 84 -25.85 -15.01 -16.00
N LEU A 85 -25.64 -13.71 -16.16
CA LEU A 85 -26.63 -12.68 -15.88
C LEU A 85 -26.75 -11.77 -17.11
N ALA A 86 -27.90 -11.84 -17.78
CA ALA A 86 -28.20 -11.06 -18.98
C ALA A 86 -29.32 -10.06 -18.70
N GLY A 87 -29.24 -8.85 -19.24
CA GLY A 87 -30.31 -7.85 -19.13
C GLY A 87 -30.06 -6.62 -20.01
N PRO A 88 -30.80 -5.51 -19.79
CA PRO A 88 -30.73 -4.32 -20.63
C PRO A 88 -29.37 -3.60 -20.59
N LEU A 89 -28.63 -3.75 -19.50
CA LEU A 89 -27.29 -3.19 -19.33
C LEU A 89 -26.18 -4.11 -19.89
N GLY A 90 -26.56 -5.19 -20.57
CA GLY A 90 -25.66 -6.13 -21.21
C GLY A 90 -25.64 -7.49 -20.53
N HIS A 91 -24.59 -8.23 -20.84
CA HIS A 91 -24.42 -9.62 -20.43
C HIS A 91 -23.13 -9.77 -19.63
N ARG A 92 -23.19 -10.57 -18.57
CA ARG A 92 -22.04 -10.93 -17.73
C ARG A 92 -22.03 -12.43 -17.49
N GLU A 93 -20.83 -12.99 -17.56
CA GLU A 93 -20.56 -14.40 -17.31
C GLU A 93 -19.37 -14.49 -16.36
N THR A 94 -19.45 -15.37 -15.37
CA THR A 94 -18.35 -15.66 -14.44
C THR A 94 -18.47 -17.08 -13.90
N THR A 95 -17.43 -17.57 -13.24
CA THR A 95 -17.36 -18.94 -12.71
C THR A 95 -17.26 -18.93 -11.20
N ALA A 96 -18.12 -19.71 -10.53
CA ALA A 96 -18.06 -20.00 -9.10
C ALA A 96 -17.47 -21.40 -8.84
N ILE A 97 -16.68 -21.58 -7.78
CA ILE A 97 -16.20 -22.89 -7.36
C ILE A 97 -17.18 -23.44 -6.31
N GLY A 98 -18.29 -23.99 -6.79
CA GLY A 98 -19.37 -24.52 -5.96
C GLY A 98 -20.44 -23.50 -5.59
N LEU A 99 -21.43 -23.95 -4.82
CA LEU A 99 -22.60 -23.14 -4.42
C LEU A 99 -22.23 -22.04 -3.41
N ASP A 100 -21.27 -22.33 -2.54
CA ASP A 100 -20.78 -21.41 -1.52
C ASP A 100 -20.18 -20.14 -2.13
N ASP A 101 -19.72 -20.21 -3.38
CA ASP A 101 -19.09 -19.10 -4.08
C ASP A 101 -20.08 -18.16 -4.77
N LEU A 102 -21.35 -18.58 -4.91
CA LEU A 102 -22.38 -17.83 -5.64
C LEU A 102 -22.65 -16.42 -5.08
N PRO A 103 -22.73 -16.17 -3.76
CA PRO A 103 -22.98 -14.82 -3.24
C PRO A 103 -21.98 -13.77 -3.72
N ALA A 104 -20.68 -14.09 -3.68
CA ALA A 104 -19.63 -13.16 -4.11
C ALA A 104 -19.60 -12.99 -5.63
N VAL A 105 -19.88 -14.06 -6.37
CA VAL A 105 -20.06 -14.00 -7.82
C VAL A 105 -21.20 -13.04 -8.18
N TYR A 106 -22.34 -13.12 -7.50
CA TYR A 106 -23.46 -12.22 -7.74
C TYR A 106 -23.12 -10.76 -7.43
N SER A 107 -22.45 -10.47 -6.30
CA SER A 107 -22.07 -9.10 -5.98
C SER A 107 -21.08 -8.50 -6.98
N GLN A 108 -20.14 -9.29 -7.50
CA GLN A 108 -19.24 -8.88 -8.58
C GLN A 108 -20.01 -8.57 -9.87
N MET A 109 -20.92 -9.46 -10.29
CA MET A 109 -21.71 -9.30 -11.52
C MET A 109 -22.64 -8.10 -11.44
N VAL A 110 -23.40 -7.95 -10.36
CA VAL A 110 -24.33 -6.84 -10.18
C VAL A 110 -23.58 -5.51 -10.14
N ARG A 111 -22.46 -5.44 -9.40
CA ARG A 111 -21.62 -4.23 -9.38
C ARG A 111 -21.10 -3.89 -10.77
N SER A 112 -20.55 -4.86 -11.51
CA SER A 112 -20.07 -4.68 -12.89
C SER A 112 -21.17 -4.19 -13.85
N LEU A 113 -22.40 -4.69 -13.71
CA LEU A 113 -23.53 -4.23 -14.52
C LEU A 113 -23.96 -2.81 -14.14
N VAL A 114 -24.01 -2.49 -12.85
CA VAL A 114 -24.48 -1.18 -12.37
C VAL A 114 -23.45 -0.08 -12.62
N THR A 115 -22.15 -0.37 -12.49
CA THR A 115 -21.07 0.62 -12.73
C THR A 115 -20.62 0.67 -14.19
N GLY A 116 -20.90 -0.37 -14.98
CA GLY A 116 -20.39 -0.50 -16.35
C GLY A 116 -18.92 -0.94 -16.43
N GLU A 117 -18.26 -1.18 -15.30
CA GLU A 117 -16.87 -1.65 -15.28
C GLU A 117 -16.78 -3.14 -15.66
N ALA A 118 -15.70 -3.55 -16.33
CA ALA A 118 -15.49 -4.95 -16.71
C ALA A 118 -15.26 -5.86 -15.50
N LEU A 119 -15.83 -7.07 -15.51
CA LEU A 119 -15.54 -8.12 -14.53
C LEU A 119 -14.02 -8.40 -14.51
N GLY A 120 -13.43 -8.47 -13.31
CA GLY A 120 -12.00 -8.73 -13.13
C GLY A 120 -11.09 -7.50 -13.12
N SER A 121 -11.63 -6.28 -13.25
CA SER A 121 -10.82 -5.07 -13.01
C SER A 121 -10.35 -5.04 -11.55
N MET A 122 -9.06 -4.72 -11.33
CA MET A 122 -8.48 -4.61 -9.98
C MET A 122 -9.16 -3.56 -9.09
N ALA A 123 -10.03 -2.71 -9.66
CA ALA A 123 -10.83 -1.73 -8.91
C ALA A 123 -12.08 -2.33 -8.24
N ILE A 124 -12.49 -3.55 -8.62
CA ILE A 124 -13.77 -4.17 -8.19
C ILE A 124 -13.56 -5.22 -7.08
N VAL A 125 -12.33 -5.65 -6.85
CA VAL A 125 -11.98 -6.60 -5.79
C VAL A 125 -11.90 -5.85 -4.45
N ASP A 126 -13.02 -5.81 -3.73
CA ASP A 126 -13.09 -5.40 -2.32
C ASP A 126 -13.16 -6.63 -1.41
N ARG A 127 -12.82 -6.50 -0.13
CA ARG A 127 -12.78 -7.59 0.85
C ARG A 127 -14.15 -8.21 1.17
N THR A 128 -15.24 -7.64 0.66
CA THR A 128 -16.60 -8.20 0.73
C THR A 128 -16.95 -9.08 -0.48
N ASN A 129 -16.03 -9.22 -1.44
CA ASN A 129 -16.29 -9.80 -2.76
C ASN A 129 -15.46 -11.06 -3.02
N VAL A 130 -15.13 -11.75 -1.93
CA VAL A 130 -14.28 -12.93 -1.82
C VAL A 130 -15.26 -14.07 -1.56
N THR A 131 -15.26 -15.12 -2.39
CA THR A 131 -16.28 -16.19 -2.39
C THR A 131 -16.34 -16.95 -1.07
N ALA A 132 -17.42 -17.67 -0.68
CA ALA A 132 -17.46 -18.26 0.68
C ALA A 132 -16.47 -19.43 0.91
N SER A 133 -15.91 -20.05 -0.14
CA SER A 133 -14.71 -20.89 -0.02
C SER A 133 -13.42 -20.09 0.31
N GLN A 134 -13.50 -18.78 0.11
CA GLN A 134 -12.47 -17.74 0.26
C GLN A 134 -12.79 -16.84 1.50
N ASP A 135 -14.05 -16.87 1.97
CA ASP A 135 -14.67 -16.20 3.13
C ASP A 135 -15.08 -17.22 4.22
N LEU A 136 -14.45 -18.40 4.24
CA LEU A 136 -14.40 -19.17 5.48
C LEU A 136 -13.90 -18.20 6.58
N PRO A 137 -14.52 -18.15 7.77
CA PRO A 137 -14.10 -17.26 8.87
C PRO A 137 -12.64 -17.46 9.33
N ALA A 138 -11.89 -18.36 8.72
CA ALA A 138 -10.45 -18.47 8.81
C ALA A 138 -9.76 -17.46 7.88
N ARG A 139 -9.62 -16.18 8.30
CA ARG A 139 -8.52 -15.25 7.91
C ARG A 139 -8.71 -13.77 8.29
N ARG A 140 -9.53 -13.43 9.28
CA ARG A 140 -9.21 -12.28 10.14
C ARG A 140 -7.93 -12.64 10.90
N VAL A 141 -6.77 -12.52 10.26
CA VAL A 141 -5.51 -12.54 11.01
C VAL A 141 -5.45 -11.18 11.70
N GLN A 142 -5.93 -11.15 12.93
CA GLN A 142 -5.83 -10.00 13.85
C GLN A 142 -4.38 -9.50 13.99
N SER A 143 -3.41 -10.29 13.52
CA SER A 143 -1.98 -10.03 13.48
C SER A 143 -1.33 -10.66 12.24
N ASP A 144 -1.15 -9.95 11.12
CA ASP A 144 -0.37 -10.50 10.00
C ASP A 144 1.14 -10.34 10.28
N THR A 145 1.97 -11.30 9.89
CA THR A 145 3.42 -11.20 10.07
C THR A 145 4.18 -11.70 8.86
N TYR A 146 5.24 -11.00 8.48
CA TYR A 146 6.05 -11.37 7.34
C TYR A 146 7.50 -10.91 7.47
N TRP A 147 8.38 -11.64 6.80
CA TRP A 147 9.75 -11.21 6.57
C TRP A 147 9.79 -10.34 5.33
N HIS A 148 10.68 -9.36 5.30
CA HIS A 148 10.88 -8.54 4.12
C HIS A 148 12.35 -8.27 3.86
N ALA A 149 12.63 -7.97 2.60
CA ALA A 149 13.88 -7.44 2.11
C ALA A 149 13.58 -6.20 1.28
N ARG A 150 14.47 -5.22 1.33
CA ARG A 150 14.31 -3.97 0.58
C ARG A 150 15.63 -3.51 -0.01
N LEU A 151 15.52 -2.92 -1.19
CA LEU A 151 16.59 -2.29 -1.93
C LEU A 151 16.21 -0.85 -2.19
N GLY A 152 17.14 0.07 -2.01
CA GLY A 152 16.87 1.49 -2.16
C GLY A 152 18.06 2.29 -2.60
N TYR A 153 17.82 3.59 -2.69
CA TYR A 153 18.84 4.59 -2.95
C TYR A 153 18.52 5.82 -2.11
N GLY A 154 19.54 6.43 -1.54
CA GLY A 154 19.40 7.53 -0.61
C GLY A 154 20.57 8.47 -0.62
N GLY A 155 20.54 9.42 0.31
CA GLY A 155 21.60 10.38 0.54
C GLY A 155 21.98 10.44 2.02
N VAL A 156 23.27 10.49 2.31
CA VAL A 156 23.78 10.95 3.61
C VAL A 156 24.18 12.42 3.46
N PHE A 157 23.63 13.27 4.31
CA PHE A 157 23.83 14.72 4.24
C PHE A 157 24.91 15.14 5.23
N GLY A 158 26.03 15.64 4.72
CA GLY A 158 27.07 16.29 5.51
C GLY A 158 27.36 17.68 4.95
N ASN A 159 28.63 17.98 4.65
CA ASN A 159 28.97 19.16 3.84
C ASN A 159 28.58 18.97 2.37
N GLN A 160 28.57 17.71 1.92
CA GLN A 160 28.12 17.29 0.61
C GLN A 160 27.07 16.19 0.80
N THR A 161 26.21 16.00 -0.20
CA THR A 161 25.27 14.89 -0.23
C THR A 161 25.95 13.70 -0.90
N HIS A 162 26.07 12.59 -0.18
CA HIS A 162 26.61 11.34 -0.72
C HIS A 162 25.48 10.41 -1.11
N GLY A 163 25.35 10.12 -2.40
CA GLY A 163 24.33 9.21 -2.92
C GLY A 163 24.72 7.76 -2.69
N VAL A 164 23.90 7.00 -1.98
CA VAL A 164 24.23 5.68 -1.47
C VAL A 164 23.14 4.66 -1.80
N PRO A 165 23.45 3.51 -2.44
CA PRO A 165 22.53 2.38 -2.47
C PRO A 165 22.26 1.88 -1.06
N ALA A 166 21.04 1.41 -0.82
CA ALA A 166 20.55 0.92 0.45
C ALA A 166 20.08 -0.53 0.33
N LEU A 167 20.39 -1.34 1.33
CA LEU A 167 19.84 -2.67 1.52
C LEU A 167 19.33 -2.78 2.96
N GLY A 168 18.22 -3.48 3.16
CA GLY A 168 17.73 -3.80 4.50
C GLY A 168 16.90 -5.08 4.50
N PHE A 169 16.85 -5.72 5.65
CA PHE A 169 16.00 -6.88 5.91
C PHE A 169 15.22 -6.63 7.18
N GLY A 170 14.04 -7.22 7.30
CA GLY A 170 13.27 -7.04 8.52
C GLY A 170 12.14 -8.04 8.66
N TYR A 171 11.50 -7.93 9.80
CA TYR A 171 10.32 -8.67 10.18
C TYR A 171 9.26 -7.66 10.62
N ARG A 172 8.08 -7.73 10.02
CA ARG A 172 6.97 -6.83 10.35
C ARG A 172 5.80 -7.64 10.89
N ALA A 173 5.22 -7.14 11.98
CA ALA A 173 3.98 -7.64 12.56
C ALA A 173 2.90 -6.53 12.51
N GLU A 174 1.73 -6.81 11.96
CA GLU A 174 0.64 -5.86 11.72
C GLU A 174 -0.60 -6.24 12.52
N PHE A 175 -0.97 -5.40 13.48
CA PHE A 175 -2.14 -5.49 14.34
C PHE A 175 -3.22 -4.49 13.88
N ASP A 176 -3.97 -4.86 12.83
CA ASP A 176 -4.97 -4.00 12.20
C ASP A 176 -4.38 -2.66 11.70
N ARG A 177 -4.67 -1.54 12.37
CA ARG A 177 -4.14 -0.21 12.02
C ARG A 177 -2.70 0.02 12.45
N PHE A 178 -2.18 -0.78 13.38
CA PHE A 178 -0.83 -0.59 13.92
C PHE A 178 0.10 -1.68 13.42
N GLY A 179 1.37 -1.37 13.24
CA GLY A 179 2.40 -2.36 12.95
C GLY A 179 3.63 -2.13 13.80
N VAL A 180 4.39 -3.19 14.01
CA VAL A 180 5.73 -3.15 14.58
C VAL A 180 6.69 -3.69 13.54
N ASP A 181 7.71 -2.92 13.20
CA ASP A 181 8.75 -3.30 12.27
C ASP A 181 10.08 -3.46 13.01
N LEU A 182 10.68 -4.64 12.88
CA LEU A 182 12.00 -4.95 13.37
C LEU A 182 12.92 -5.19 12.16
N SER A 183 13.75 -4.21 11.86
CA SER A 183 14.65 -4.22 10.71
C SER A 183 16.11 -4.38 11.16
N PHE A 184 16.90 -5.11 10.38
CA PHE A 184 18.30 -5.43 10.61
C PHE A 184 19.13 -5.09 9.37
N PHE A 185 20.40 -4.79 9.61
CA PHE A 185 21.40 -4.58 8.54
C PHE A 185 20.97 -3.57 7.48
N ASN A 186 20.42 -2.43 7.92
CA ASN A 186 20.07 -1.33 7.02
C ASN A 186 21.35 -0.57 6.69
N TYR A 187 22.05 -0.98 5.64
CA TYR A 187 23.33 -0.38 5.28
C TYR A 187 23.27 0.38 3.96
N HIS A 188 24.08 1.43 3.92
CA HIS A 188 24.31 2.30 2.80
C HIS A 188 25.78 2.24 2.42
N PHE A 189 26.09 1.97 1.15
CA PHE A 189 27.47 1.78 0.70
C PHE A 189 27.79 2.65 -0.51
N ASP A 190 28.60 3.71 -0.35
CA ASP A 190 29.24 4.38 -1.48
C ASP A 190 30.72 3.95 -1.55
N GLN A 191 31.03 3.13 -2.55
CA GLN A 191 32.40 2.92 -3.00
C GLN A 191 32.65 3.88 -4.15
N GLY A 192 33.30 5.00 -3.88
CA GLY A 192 33.67 5.98 -4.90
C GLY A 192 34.42 5.30 -6.04
N SER A 193 33.72 5.06 -7.16
CA SER A 193 34.29 4.41 -8.34
C SER A 193 34.90 5.49 -9.24
N GLY A 194 36.20 5.73 -9.07
CA GLY A 194 36.94 6.60 -9.97
C GLY A 194 38.42 6.67 -9.64
N TYR A 195 39.25 6.12 -10.52
CA TYR A 195 40.73 6.12 -10.43
C TYR A 195 41.34 7.54 -10.35
N TYR A 196 40.56 8.58 -10.67
CA TYR A 196 40.97 9.98 -10.68
C TYR A 196 40.01 10.93 -9.95
N ALA A 197 38.93 10.42 -9.33
CA ALA A 197 37.99 11.25 -8.60
C ALA A 197 38.30 11.12 -7.11
N SER A 198 38.71 12.22 -6.47
CA SER A 198 38.80 12.36 -5.01
C SER A 198 37.40 12.36 -4.38
N ARG A 199 36.55 11.38 -4.72
CA ARG A 199 35.21 11.25 -4.19
C ARG A 199 35.30 10.61 -2.82
N GLY A 200 34.61 11.25 -1.88
CA GLY A 200 34.48 10.74 -0.53
C GLY A 200 33.77 9.39 -0.50
N SER A 201 34.11 8.54 0.46
CA SER A 201 33.34 7.33 0.76
C SER A 201 32.29 7.64 1.81
N ALA A 202 31.14 6.98 1.73
CA ALA A 202 30.10 7.12 2.75
C ALA A 202 29.52 5.75 3.08
N ILE A 203 29.59 5.39 4.35
CA ILE A 203 28.90 4.23 4.90
C ILE A 203 28.04 4.73 6.05
N ALA A 204 26.74 4.60 5.92
CA ALA A 204 25.80 4.89 7.00
C ALA A 204 24.86 3.69 7.15
N GLY A 205 24.32 3.49 8.33
CA GLY A 205 23.34 2.45 8.51
C GLY A 205 23.01 2.15 9.95
N SER A 206 22.06 1.24 10.13
CA SER A 206 21.66 0.71 11.43
C SER A 206 21.76 -0.81 11.48
N LEU A 207 22.30 -1.32 12.59
CA LEU A 207 22.36 -2.75 12.85
C LEU A 207 20.97 -3.28 13.21
N LEU A 208 20.27 -2.50 14.04
CA LEU A 208 18.96 -2.82 14.58
C LEU A 208 18.08 -1.57 14.54
N LYS A 209 16.87 -1.72 14.03
CA LYS A 209 15.87 -0.67 13.91
C LYS A 209 14.52 -1.23 14.38
N LEU A 210 13.87 -0.52 15.29
CA LEU A 210 12.54 -0.84 15.81
C LEU A 210 11.61 0.34 15.54
N GLU A 211 10.52 0.10 14.82
CA GLU A 211 9.53 1.12 14.48
C GLU A 211 8.10 0.71 14.80
N GLY A 212 7.29 1.71 15.14
CA GLY A 212 5.84 1.61 15.10
C GLY A 212 5.30 2.22 13.81
N LEU A 213 4.36 1.53 13.16
CA LEU A 213 3.72 1.92 11.91
C LEU A 213 2.22 2.12 12.12
N TYR A 214 1.62 3.04 11.35
CA TYR A 214 0.19 3.29 11.29
C TYR A 214 -0.32 3.17 9.85
N PHE A 215 -1.29 2.30 9.61
CA PHE A 215 -1.90 2.06 8.31
C PHE A 215 -3.19 2.84 8.15
N THR A 216 -3.28 3.63 7.08
CA THR A 216 -4.46 4.46 6.77
C THR A 216 -5.69 3.64 6.40
N SER A 217 -5.49 2.48 5.76
CA SER A 217 -6.55 1.56 5.34
C SER A 217 -6.10 0.13 5.59
N PRO A 218 -6.15 -0.36 6.84
CA PRO A 218 -5.65 -1.69 7.21
C PRO A 218 -6.42 -2.81 6.49
N THR A 219 -7.64 -2.51 6.04
CA THR A 219 -8.49 -3.42 5.27
C THR A 219 -8.35 -3.30 3.76
N ALA A 220 -7.53 -2.40 3.22
CA ALA A 220 -7.36 -2.31 1.77
C ALA A 220 -6.23 -3.25 1.30
N ASN A 221 -6.34 -3.74 0.05
CA ASN A 221 -5.25 -4.48 -0.62
C ASN A 221 -4.04 -3.58 -0.93
N ARG A 222 -4.27 -2.26 -0.91
CA ARG A 222 -3.28 -1.20 -1.06
C ARG A 222 -3.48 -0.16 0.03
N THR A 223 -2.44 0.25 0.73
CA THR A 223 -2.57 1.22 1.83
C THR A 223 -1.32 2.06 1.98
N ALA A 224 -1.50 3.34 2.28
CA ALA A 224 -0.43 4.16 2.78
C ALA A 224 -0.19 3.87 4.27
N TYR A 225 1.05 4.00 4.70
CA TYR A 225 1.44 3.95 6.10
C TYR A 225 2.48 5.02 6.42
N PHE A 226 2.54 5.37 7.69
CA PHE A 226 3.57 6.23 8.25
C PHE A 226 3.93 5.75 9.65
N GLY A 227 5.11 6.07 10.11
CA GLY A 227 5.62 5.56 11.36
C GLY A 227 6.90 6.24 11.80
N GLY A 228 7.41 5.76 12.92
CA GLY A 228 8.69 6.21 13.44
C GLY A 228 9.17 5.29 14.54
N GLY A 229 10.42 5.50 14.92
CA GLY A 229 11.06 4.60 15.86
C GLY A 229 12.47 5.01 16.23
N LEU A 230 13.23 4.02 16.69
CA LEU A 230 14.60 4.16 17.11
C LEU A 230 15.45 3.09 16.46
N SER A 231 16.68 3.43 16.15
CA SER A 231 17.67 2.49 15.67
C SER A 231 19.02 2.72 16.33
N TRP A 232 19.85 1.68 16.33
CA TRP A 232 21.25 1.78 16.72
C TRP A 232 22.13 1.61 15.50
N GLY A 233 22.90 2.64 15.18
CA GLY A 233 23.61 2.73 13.91
C GLY A 233 24.90 3.52 13.97
N GLY A 234 25.57 3.55 12.83
CA GLY A 234 26.86 4.21 12.65
C GLY A 234 26.94 4.92 11.32
N THR A 235 27.78 5.95 11.28
CA THR A 235 28.12 6.71 10.08
C THR A 235 29.63 6.84 9.99
N ASN A 236 30.17 6.55 8.82
CA ASN A 236 31.57 6.73 8.44
C ASN A 236 31.62 7.48 7.11
N LEU A 237 32.19 8.67 7.12
CA LEU A 237 32.36 9.51 5.92
C LEU A 237 33.85 9.73 5.71
N GLY A 238 34.34 9.52 4.50
CA GLY A 238 35.66 9.96 4.05
C GLY A 238 35.50 11.15 3.10
N GLU A 239 36.31 12.20 3.25
CA GLU A 239 36.39 13.32 2.31
C GLU A 239 37.86 13.76 2.21
N GLY A 240 38.53 13.40 1.12
CA GLY A 240 39.97 13.63 0.97
C GLY A 240 40.79 12.89 2.02
N GLN A 241 41.53 13.65 2.86
CA GLN A 241 42.38 13.12 3.95
C GLN A 241 41.66 13.02 5.30
N LYS A 242 40.40 13.46 5.37
CA LYS A 242 39.62 13.44 6.61
C LYS A 242 38.66 12.26 6.60
N SER A 243 38.59 11.57 7.73
CA SER A 243 37.52 10.62 8.03
C SER A 243 36.71 11.13 9.22
N TRP A 244 35.40 11.02 9.12
CA TRP A 244 34.45 11.29 10.19
C TRP A 244 33.76 9.98 10.57
N ASN A 245 33.75 9.65 11.84
CA ASN A 245 33.04 8.49 12.34
C ASN A 245 32.10 8.87 13.50
N GLY A 246 30.99 8.16 13.61
CA GLY A 246 30.05 8.32 14.72
C GLY A 246 29.15 7.11 14.82
N GLN A 247 28.73 6.78 16.04
CA GLN A 247 27.80 5.69 16.29
C GLN A 247 26.93 6.01 17.50
N GLY A 248 25.74 5.45 17.54
CA GLY A 248 24.83 5.60 18.67
C GLY A 248 23.37 5.44 18.27
N LEU A 249 22.50 5.96 19.13
CA LEU A 249 21.06 5.98 18.93
C LEU A 249 20.69 6.96 17.81
N GLN A 250 19.69 6.59 17.01
CA GLN A 250 19.13 7.39 15.93
C GLN A 250 17.61 7.37 16.03
N GLY A 251 16.97 8.49 15.68
CA GLY A 251 15.54 8.56 15.44
C GLY A 251 15.22 8.18 14.01
N GLU A 252 14.12 7.47 13.80
CA GLU A 252 13.66 7.02 12.49
C GLU A 252 12.27 7.57 12.21
N LEU A 253 12.07 8.07 11.00
CA LEU A 253 10.77 8.44 10.46
C LEU A 253 10.54 7.70 9.15
N THR A 254 9.37 7.13 8.99
CA THR A 254 9.06 6.26 7.86
C THR A 254 7.71 6.62 7.25
N THR A 255 7.62 6.61 5.94
CA THR A 255 6.37 6.63 5.20
C THR A 255 6.45 5.64 4.05
N GLY A 256 5.34 5.01 3.71
CA GLY A 256 5.34 4.08 2.60
C GLY A 256 3.96 3.75 2.07
N TYR A 257 3.97 2.94 1.02
CA TYR A 257 2.78 2.46 0.35
C TYR A 257 2.94 0.97 0.08
N GLU A 258 2.00 0.17 0.59
CA GLU A 258 1.97 -1.28 0.37
C GLU A 258 0.97 -1.66 -0.72
N LEU A 259 1.31 -2.69 -1.47
CA LEU A 259 0.55 -3.30 -2.56
C LEU A 259 0.44 -4.81 -2.32
N ALA A 260 -0.61 -5.42 -2.89
CA ALA A 260 -0.84 -6.87 -2.86
C ALA A 260 -0.91 -7.47 -1.43
N ARG A 261 -1.43 -6.73 -0.46
CA ARG A 261 -1.55 -7.16 0.96
C ARG A 261 -2.43 -8.40 1.15
N ALA A 262 -3.35 -8.65 0.22
CA ALA A 262 -4.18 -9.86 0.24
C ALA A 262 -3.40 -11.14 -0.14
N THR A 263 -2.21 -11.02 -0.73
CA THR A 263 -1.41 -12.16 -1.19
C THR A 263 -0.33 -12.55 -0.17
N ASN A 264 0.35 -13.69 -0.39
CA ASN A 264 1.48 -14.13 0.45
C ASN A 264 2.78 -13.36 0.15
N VAL A 265 2.82 -12.59 -0.95
CA VAL A 265 3.98 -11.81 -1.40
C VAL A 265 3.56 -10.35 -1.51
N ARG A 266 4.05 -9.52 -0.61
CA ARG A 266 3.73 -8.10 -0.54
C ARG A 266 4.80 -7.30 -1.26
N LEU A 267 4.39 -6.23 -1.92
CA LEU A 267 5.29 -5.23 -2.49
C LEU A 267 5.07 -3.92 -1.78
N PHE A 268 6.14 -3.19 -1.50
CA PHE A 268 6.01 -1.86 -0.90
C PHE A 268 7.08 -0.90 -1.40
N VAL A 269 6.73 0.39 -1.35
CA VAL A 269 7.66 1.50 -1.55
C VAL A 269 7.73 2.26 -0.24
N GLN A 270 8.94 2.54 0.25
CA GLN A 270 9.15 3.16 1.55
C GLN A 270 10.19 4.29 1.46
N GLY A 271 9.87 5.43 2.06
CA GLY A 271 10.80 6.51 2.35
C GLY A 271 11.14 6.51 3.84
N ASP A 272 12.44 6.52 4.15
CA ASP A 272 12.98 6.59 5.50
C ASP A 272 13.80 7.86 5.68
N ALA A 273 13.67 8.51 6.82
CA ALA A 273 14.56 9.57 7.27
C ALA A 273 15.18 9.18 8.62
N THR A 274 16.50 9.16 8.68
CA THR A 274 17.28 8.80 9.86
C THR A 274 17.94 10.04 10.44
N LEU A 275 17.67 10.29 11.72
CA LEU A 275 18.13 11.46 12.46
C LEU A 275 19.05 10.98 13.59
N PRO A 276 20.39 11.08 13.44
CA PRO A 276 21.28 10.61 14.48
C PRO A 276 21.15 11.46 15.76
N PHE A 277 21.30 10.86 16.93
CA PHE A 277 21.46 11.60 18.20
C PHE A 277 22.93 11.76 18.59
N TYR A 278 23.82 11.63 17.61
CA TYR A 278 25.26 11.78 17.74
C TYR A 278 25.80 12.66 16.61
N ASN A 279 26.98 13.23 16.84
CA ASN A 279 27.75 13.87 15.77
C ASN A 279 28.84 12.90 15.30
N THR A 280 29.11 12.91 14.00
CA THR A 280 30.33 12.31 13.47
C THR A 280 31.52 13.20 13.81
N VAL A 281 32.65 12.60 14.16
CA VAL A 281 33.84 13.29 14.65
C VAL A 281 35.01 12.96 13.73
N SER A 282 35.77 13.99 13.34
CA SER A 282 37.06 13.83 12.68
C SER A 282 38.16 14.45 13.54
N GLN A 283 39.26 13.72 13.71
CA GLN A 283 40.45 14.21 14.39
C GLN A 283 41.57 14.35 13.37
N THR A 284 42.08 15.57 13.22
CA THR A 284 43.25 15.87 12.39
C THR A 284 44.44 16.14 13.30
N TYR A 285 45.50 15.34 13.15
CA TYR A 285 46.76 15.51 13.85
C TYR A 285 47.72 16.29 12.94
N SER A 286 48.23 17.44 13.41
CA SER A 286 49.35 18.10 12.73
C SER A 286 50.68 17.52 13.24
N TYR A 287 51.54 17.11 12.32
CA TYR A 287 52.87 16.63 12.67
C TYR A 287 53.82 17.80 12.94
N PRO A 288 54.79 17.63 13.86
CA PRO A 288 55.76 18.68 14.15
C PRO A 288 56.56 19.02 12.89
N GLN A 289 56.38 20.25 12.38
CA GLN A 289 57.17 20.77 11.29
C GLN A 289 58.40 21.48 11.84
N ARG A 290 59.58 21.16 11.29
CA ARG A 290 60.83 21.85 11.63
C ARG A 290 60.82 23.23 10.99
N LEU A 291 60.91 24.26 11.82
CA LEU A 291 61.01 25.66 11.39
C LEU A 291 62.43 25.99 10.92
N PRO A 292 62.62 27.05 10.12
CA PRO A 292 63.94 27.48 9.63
C PRO A 292 64.97 27.75 10.73
N ASN A 293 64.51 28.11 11.94
CA ASN A 293 65.35 28.35 13.11
C ASN A 293 65.74 27.06 13.88
N GLY A 294 65.36 25.88 13.37
CA GLY A 294 65.68 24.59 13.98
C GLY A 294 64.71 24.11 15.07
N SER A 295 63.73 24.92 15.47
CA SER A 295 62.66 24.51 16.41
C SER A 295 61.56 23.71 15.71
N TYR A 296 60.77 22.95 16.47
CA TYR A 296 59.61 22.23 15.94
C TYR A 296 58.31 22.90 16.36
N LEU A 297 57.35 23.00 15.45
CA LEU A 297 55.98 23.37 15.81
C LEU A 297 55.38 22.29 16.72
N VAL A 298 54.67 22.72 17.77
CA VAL A 298 53.95 21.82 18.67
C VAL A 298 52.81 21.17 17.88
N PRO A 299 52.69 19.83 17.91
CA PRO A 299 51.58 19.15 17.25
C PRO A 299 50.25 19.65 17.83
N THR A 300 49.33 19.99 16.95
CA THR A 300 47.96 20.41 17.29
C THR A 300 46.98 19.32 16.89
N VAL A 301 46.03 19.05 17.76
CA VAL A 301 44.90 18.15 17.47
C VAL A 301 43.67 19.02 17.23
N SER A 302 43.17 19.01 16.00
CA SER A 302 41.92 19.66 15.66
C SER A 302 40.80 18.62 15.63
N THR A 303 39.72 18.85 16.38
CA THR A 303 38.53 17.99 16.38
C THR A 303 37.39 18.72 15.68
N GLU A 304 36.89 18.15 14.57
CA GLU A 304 35.73 18.64 13.85
C GLU A 304 34.53 17.74 14.16
N ARG A 305 33.34 18.33 14.36
CA ARG A 305 32.09 17.59 14.61
C ARG A 305 31.07 17.95 13.54
N ARG A 306 30.31 16.96 13.06
CA ARG A 306 29.28 17.16 12.04
C ARG A 306 28.02 16.34 12.34
N TYR A 307 26.87 16.97 12.13
CA TYR A 307 25.57 16.31 12.15
C TYR A 307 25.28 15.72 10.77
N THR A 308 24.95 14.43 10.69
CA THR A 308 24.87 13.70 9.41
C THR A 308 23.58 12.88 9.27
N PRO A 309 22.43 13.51 8.97
CA PRO A 309 21.19 12.79 8.74
C PRO A 309 21.22 12.07 7.38
N SER A 310 20.32 11.11 7.19
CA SER A 310 20.15 10.42 5.90
C SER A 310 18.69 10.26 5.51
N VAL A 311 18.44 10.20 4.20
CA VAL A 311 17.11 9.94 3.62
C VAL A 311 17.25 8.87 2.55
N VAL A 312 16.35 7.89 2.54
CA VAL A 312 16.41 6.74 1.64
C VAL A 312 15.03 6.48 1.06
N VAL A 313 14.95 6.17 -0.23
CA VAL A 313 13.75 5.61 -0.85
C VAL A 313 14.06 4.18 -1.27
N SER A 314 13.19 3.25 -0.90
CA SER A 314 13.37 1.82 -1.13
C SER A 314 12.12 1.16 -1.71
N ILE A 315 12.35 0.08 -2.45
CA ILE A 315 11.34 -0.88 -2.88
C ILE A 315 11.62 -2.16 -2.11
N GLY A 316 10.58 -2.73 -1.52
CA GLY A 316 10.68 -3.95 -0.75
C GLY A 316 9.71 -5.02 -1.18
N LEU A 317 10.10 -6.25 -0.88
CA LEU A 317 9.32 -7.46 -1.07
C LEU A 317 9.19 -8.15 0.29
N GLY A 318 7.95 -8.36 0.72
CA GLY A 318 7.59 -9.10 1.91
C GLY A 318 7.06 -10.48 1.56
N TRP A 319 7.43 -11.51 2.31
CA TRP A 319 6.92 -12.87 2.13
C TRP A 319 6.51 -13.49 3.47
N GLN A 320 5.33 -14.10 3.47
CA GLN A 320 4.81 -14.83 4.60
C GLN A 320 5.08 -16.32 4.40
N ARG A 321 5.76 -16.96 5.37
CA ARG A 321 6.16 -18.36 5.19
C ARG A 321 4.94 -19.28 5.20
N HIS A 322 4.00 -19.13 6.13
CA HIS A 322 2.75 -19.91 6.21
C HIS A 322 1.63 -18.99 6.73
N ARG A 323 0.46 -19.02 6.08
CA ARG A 323 -0.81 -18.52 6.65
C ARG A 323 -1.50 -19.71 7.30
N PRO A 324 -1.48 -19.84 8.65
CA PRO A 324 -2.25 -20.87 9.33
C PRO A 324 -3.76 -20.75 9.04
#